data_AF-A0A9X3J193-F1
#
_entry.id   AF-A0A9X3J193-F1
#
_cell.length_a   1.000
_cell.length_b   1.000
_cell.length_c   1.000
_cell.angle_alpha   90.00
_cell.angle_beta   90.00
_cell.angle_gamma   90.00
#
_symmetry.space_group_name_H-M   'P 1'
#
loop_
_entity.id
_entity.type
_entity.pdbx_description
1 polymer ?
#
loop_
_entity_poly.entity_id
_entity_poly.type
_entity_poly.pdbx_seq_one_letter_code
_entity_poly.pdbx_strand_id
1 'polypeptide(L)'
;MCAQVQAIDPHRLTINGEPAWHGELAHRGWMTAGATTFRFLVEDYSPPPGPVKPSDAAKAALAELQPRSKVGRLYAIVDAARSDRALQLLEESVDAYASLYDGEQGRAYDDVAPYLVQLRADSGLLQRLVEEGWGDAWGIYVESAREFVAVRRHFRQFLMVEAEGEAHRLFFRYYDPRVMHAFAATITPEQRKEFLAGIDRIVFERPDTAALQTFSM
;
A
#
# COMPACT_ATOMS: atom_id res chain seq x y z
N MET A 1 -2.64 23.71 1.21
CA MET A 1 -4.01 23.69 1.75
C MET A 1 -3.92 23.45 3.25
N CYS A 2 -4.68 24.17 4.07
CA CYS A 2 -4.75 23.99 5.52
C CYS A 2 -6.22 24.07 5.96
N ALA A 3 -6.55 23.46 7.10
CA ALA A 3 -7.84 23.63 7.76
C ALA A 3 -7.73 24.66 8.89
N GLN A 4 -8.71 25.55 8.98
CA GLN A 4 -8.87 26.43 10.15
C GLN A 4 -9.64 25.65 11.23
N VAL A 5 -9.04 25.51 12.40
CA VAL A 5 -9.67 24.85 13.55
C VAL A 5 -9.99 25.92 14.60
N GLN A 6 -11.22 25.90 15.11
CA GLN A 6 -11.66 26.76 16.21
C GLN A 6 -12.36 25.90 17.27
N ALA A 7 -11.93 26.02 18.52
CA ALA A 7 -12.55 25.36 19.65
C ALA A 7 -13.60 26.25 20.33
N ILE A 8 -14.61 25.61 20.93
CA ILE A 8 -15.56 26.25 21.85
C ILE A 8 -15.00 26.25 23.29
N ASP A 9 -14.10 25.31 23.62
CA ASP A 9 -13.39 25.20 24.90
C ASP A 9 -11.89 24.90 24.66
N PRO A 10 -10.95 25.81 25.01
CA PRO A 10 -9.53 25.73 24.66
C PRO A 10 -8.77 24.74 25.55
N HIS A 11 -9.30 24.37 26.72
CA HIS A 11 -8.63 23.43 27.62
C HIS A 11 -8.75 21.98 27.16
N ARG A 12 -9.49 21.75 26.06
CA ARG A 12 -9.73 20.42 25.48
C ARG A 12 -9.20 20.29 24.06
N LEU A 13 -8.58 21.33 23.48
CA LEU A 13 -7.99 21.29 22.16
C LEU A 13 -6.48 21.54 22.22
N THR A 14 -5.69 20.67 21.59
CA THR A 14 -4.30 20.99 21.23
C THR A 14 -4.11 20.92 19.73
N ILE A 15 -3.25 21.76 19.17
CA ILE A 15 -2.80 21.70 17.78
C ILE A 15 -1.29 21.49 17.81
N ASN A 16 -0.83 20.39 17.21
CA ASN A 16 0.56 19.94 17.26
C ASN A 16 1.14 19.84 18.69
N GLY A 17 0.28 19.52 19.67
CA GLY A 17 0.64 19.37 21.09
C GLY A 17 0.49 20.64 21.93
N GLU A 18 0.30 21.80 21.33
CA GLU A 18 0.12 23.06 22.06
C GLU A 18 -1.37 23.38 22.25
N PRO A 19 -1.82 23.75 23.47
CA PRO A 19 -3.18 24.19 23.69
C PRO A 19 -3.55 25.38 22.80
N ALA A 20 -4.70 25.30 22.12
CA ALA A 20 -5.09 26.33 21.15
C ALA A 20 -6.60 26.60 21.19
N TRP A 21 -6.98 27.88 21.10
CA TRP A 21 -8.38 28.30 20.86
C TRP A 21 -8.72 28.30 19.37
N HIS A 22 -7.77 28.74 18.54
CA HIS A 22 -7.83 28.69 17.09
C HIS A 22 -6.45 28.38 16.52
N GLY A 23 -6.39 27.82 15.32
CA GLY A 23 -5.12 27.62 14.64
C GLY A 23 -5.27 26.95 13.29
N GLU A 24 -4.17 26.91 12.55
CA GLU A 24 -4.11 26.23 11.26
C GLU A 24 -3.59 24.81 11.44
N LEU A 25 -4.29 23.87 10.81
CA LEU A 25 -3.86 22.48 10.72
C LEU A 25 -3.35 22.24 9.29
N ALA A 26 -2.03 22.17 9.15
CA ALA A 26 -1.35 21.86 7.89
C ALA A 26 -1.36 20.34 7.61
N HIS A 27 -1.02 19.94 6.39
CA HIS A 27 -0.87 18.53 6.01
C HIS A 27 0.07 17.79 6.98
N ARG A 28 -0.31 16.58 7.42
CA ARG A 28 0.30 15.77 8.49
C ARG A 28 0.27 16.41 9.89
N GLY A 29 -0.24 17.63 10.02
CA GLY A 29 -0.53 18.23 11.32
C GLY A 29 -1.56 17.41 12.08
N TRP A 30 -1.49 17.45 13.41
CA TRP A 30 -2.40 16.72 14.26
C TRP A 30 -2.98 17.60 15.34
N MET A 31 -4.15 17.21 15.85
CA MET A 31 -4.81 17.88 16.95
C MET A 31 -5.38 16.84 17.91
N THR A 32 -5.58 17.22 19.16
CA THR A 32 -6.35 16.41 20.11
C THR A 32 -7.59 17.16 20.54
N ALA A 33 -8.75 16.53 20.47
CA ALA A 33 -9.97 17.03 21.09
C ALA A 33 -10.40 16.07 22.21
N GLY A 34 -10.26 16.51 23.46
CA GLY A 34 -10.41 15.63 24.62
C GLY A 34 -9.40 14.48 24.60
N ALA A 35 -9.87 13.24 24.54
CA ALA A 35 -9.03 12.04 24.48
C ALA A 35 -8.81 11.51 23.05
N THR A 36 -9.33 12.19 22.03
CA THR A 36 -9.24 11.74 20.64
C THR A 36 -8.20 12.53 19.88
N THR A 37 -7.27 11.82 19.23
CA THR A 37 -6.27 12.42 18.32
C THR A 37 -6.78 12.36 16.89
N PHE A 38 -6.71 13.48 16.20
CA PHE A 38 -7.02 13.62 14.79
C PHE A 38 -5.75 14.02 14.04
N ARG A 39 -5.60 13.55 12.82
CA ARG A 39 -4.52 13.97 11.91
C ARG A 39 -5.15 14.51 10.65
N PHE A 40 -4.64 15.63 10.18
CA PHE A 40 -5.10 16.27 8.97
C PHE A 40 -4.25 15.81 7.80
N LEU A 41 -4.91 15.17 6.85
CA LEU A 41 -4.32 14.75 5.59
C LEU A 41 -4.99 15.54 4.48
N VAL A 42 -4.15 16.06 3.60
CA VAL A 42 -4.56 16.64 2.33
C VAL A 42 -4.17 15.60 1.30
N GLU A 43 -5.14 14.97 0.64
CA GLU A 43 -4.87 14.07 -0.47
C GLU A 43 -4.17 14.85 -1.59
N ASP A 44 -3.27 14.16 -2.31
CA ASP A 44 -2.46 14.74 -3.38
C ASP A 44 -1.65 15.99 -2.96
N TYR A 45 -1.29 16.08 -1.67
CA TYR A 45 -0.49 17.19 -1.15
C TYR A 45 0.84 17.32 -1.87
N SER A 46 1.54 16.20 -2.08
CA SER A 46 2.77 16.17 -2.85
C SER A 46 2.47 15.86 -4.32
N PRO A 47 2.52 16.86 -5.22
CA PRO A 47 2.30 16.63 -6.63
C PRO A 47 3.35 15.65 -7.19
N PRO A 48 3.07 14.99 -8.32
CA PRO A 48 4.08 14.14 -8.94
C PRO A 48 5.33 14.96 -9.30
N PRO A 49 6.53 14.36 -9.22
CA PRO A 49 7.81 15.06 -9.42
C PRO A 49 8.00 15.61 -10.84
N GLY A 50 7.16 15.19 -11.79
CA GLY A 50 7.09 15.72 -13.14
C GLY A 50 5.75 15.40 -13.79
N PRO A 51 5.53 15.84 -15.04
CA PRO A 51 4.33 15.48 -15.78
C PRO A 51 4.26 13.96 -15.93
N VAL A 52 3.27 13.35 -15.28
CA VAL A 52 3.01 11.91 -15.39
C VAL A 52 2.31 11.68 -16.71
N LYS A 53 2.95 10.93 -17.60
CA LYS A 53 2.34 10.44 -18.83
C LYS A 53 2.25 8.92 -18.74
N PRO A 54 1.13 8.37 -18.27
CA PRO A 54 0.99 6.94 -18.06
C PRO A 54 1.26 6.18 -19.36
N SER A 55 2.06 5.12 -19.27
CA SER A 55 2.27 4.18 -20.37
C SER A 55 0.95 3.49 -20.72
N ASP A 56 0.86 2.88 -21.91
CA ASP A 56 -0.34 2.12 -22.27
C ASP A 56 -0.55 0.91 -21.35
N ALA A 57 0.54 0.34 -20.83
CA ALA A 57 0.48 -0.70 -19.81
C ALA A 57 -0.11 -0.18 -18.49
N ALA A 58 0.32 1.00 -18.02
CA ALA A 58 -0.25 1.63 -16.82
C ALA A 58 -1.74 1.94 -16.99
N LYS A 59 -2.17 2.43 -18.17
CA LYS A 59 -3.60 2.66 -18.46
C LYS A 59 -4.40 1.35 -18.44
N ALA A 60 -3.85 0.28 -19.04
CA ALA A 60 -4.49 -1.03 -19.03
C ALA A 60 -4.61 -1.59 -17.60
N ALA A 61 -3.57 -1.43 -16.78
CA ALA A 61 -3.60 -1.76 -15.36
C ALA A 61 -4.66 -0.99 -14.60
N LEU A 62 -4.72 0.33 -14.77
CA LEU A 62 -5.72 1.15 -14.09
C LEU A 62 -7.15 0.74 -14.48
N ALA A 63 -7.39 0.47 -15.77
CA ALA A 63 -8.68 0.01 -16.27
C ALA A 63 -9.09 -1.35 -15.68
N GLU A 64 -8.14 -2.27 -15.48
CA GLU A 64 -8.39 -3.55 -14.79
C GLU A 64 -8.61 -3.34 -13.29
N LEU A 65 -7.87 -2.45 -12.63
CA LEU A 65 -7.92 -2.34 -11.17
C LEU A 65 -9.12 -1.52 -10.65
N GLN A 66 -9.53 -0.48 -11.36
CA GLN A 66 -10.60 0.44 -10.94
C GLN A 66 -11.93 -0.24 -10.56
N PRO A 67 -12.48 -1.20 -11.34
CA PRO A 67 -13.72 -1.88 -10.97
C PRO A 67 -13.66 -2.58 -9.61
N ARG A 68 -12.49 -3.10 -9.24
CA ARG A 68 -12.28 -3.85 -7.98
C ARG A 68 -12.19 -2.93 -6.78
N SER A 69 -11.54 -1.77 -6.96
CA SER A 69 -11.55 -0.71 -5.95
C SER A 69 -12.96 -0.20 -5.68
N LYS A 70 -13.79 -0.02 -6.73
CA LYS A 70 -15.21 0.39 -6.62
C LYS A 70 -16.07 -0.54 -5.78
N VAL A 71 -15.75 -1.83 -5.72
CA VAL A 71 -16.47 -2.82 -4.90
C VAL A 71 -15.78 -3.11 -3.56
N GLY A 72 -14.74 -2.35 -3.20
CA GLY A 72 -14.04 -2.45 -1.91
C GLY A 72 -13.19 -3.71 -1.76
N ARG A 73 -12.82 -4.36 -2.86
CA ARG A 73 -12.08 -5.65 -2.87
C ARG A 73 -10.64 -5.53 -3.29
N LEU A 74 -10.14 -4.31 -3.49
CA LEU A 74 -8.79 -4.09 -3.99
C LEU A 74 -7.83 -3.72 -2.87
N TYR A 75 -6.70 -4.42 -2.85
CA TYR A 75 -5.55 -4.13 -2.02
C TYR A 75 -4.32 -3.96 -2.91
N ALA A 76 -3.26 -3.38 -2.37
CA ALA A 76 -1.92 -3.46 -2.94
C ALA A 76 -0.91 -3.83 -1.86
N ILE A 77 0.13 -4.55 -2.26
CA ILE A 77 1.34 -4.72 -1.45
C ILE A 77 2.43 -3.90 -2.13
N VAL A 78 2.77 -2.79 -1.50
CA VAL A 78 3.71 -1.78 -2.01
C VAL A 78 5.06 -1.97 -1.31
N ASP A 79 6.13 -2.04 -2.09
CA ASP A 79 7.49 -2.24 -1.60
C ASP A 79 8.19 -0.89 -1.36
N ALA A 80 8.29 -0.45 -0.10
CA ALA A 80 8.93 0.83 0.23
C ALA A 80 10.42 0.84 -0.16
N ALA A 81 11.09 -0.32 -0.20
CA ALA A 81 12.48 -0.43 -0.65
C ALA A 81 12.67 -0.10 -2.14
N ARG A 82 11.58 -0.03 -2.92
CA ARG A 82 11.63 0.31 -4.35
C ARG A 82 11.60 1.80 -4.59
N SER A 83 10.88 2.55 -3.76
CA SER A 83 10.73 3.99 -3.95
C SER A 83 10.22 4.68 -2.69
N ASP A 84 10.97 5.67 -2.22
CA ASP A 84 10.53 6.61 -1.19
C ASP A 84 9.22 7.31 -1.59
N ARG A 85 9.02 7.51 -2.90
CA ARG A 85 7.80 8.10 -3.44
C ARG A 85 6.58 7.21 -3.20
N ALA A 86 6.74 5.89 -3.30
CA ALA A 86 5.64 4.96 -3.05
C ALA A 86 5.21 5.01 -1.57
N LEU A 87 6.17 5.02 -0.65
CA LEU A 87 5.90 5.18 0.79
C LEU A 87 5.28 6.55 1.09
N GLN A 88 5.80 7.63 0.50
CA GLN A 88 5.23 8.96 0.65
C GLN A 88 3.75 8.99 0.25
N LEU A 89 3.38 8.38 -0.89
CA LEU A 89 1.98 8.33 -1.33
C LEU A 89 1.09 7.55 -0.34
N LEU A 90 1.59 6.47 0.26
CA LEU A 90 0.86 5.75 1.31
C LEU A 90 0.63 6.63 2.54
N GLU A 91 1.68 7.31 3.01
CA GLU A 91 1.60 8.16 4.19
C GLU A 91 0.73 9.42 4.01
N GLU A 92 0.57 9.87 2.77
CA GLU A 92 -0.29 11.00 2.39
C GLU A 92 -1.74 10.58 2.08
N SER A 93 -1.99 9.27 1.97
CA SER A 93 -3.33 8.73 1.70
C SER A 93 -4.16 8.56 2.96
N VAL A 94 -5.49 8.63 2.79
CA VAL A 94 -6.49 8.28 3.81
C VAL A 94 -6.78 6.78 3.86
N ASP A 95 -6.26 5.99 2.90
CA ASP A 95 -6.46 4.57 2.80
C ASP A 95 -5.82 3.83 3.98
N ALA A 96 -6.47 2.77 4.45
CA ALA A 96 -5.92 1.96 5.54
C ALA A 96 -4.70 1.18 5.03
N TYR A 97 -3.54 1.41 5.64
CA TYR A 97 -2.31 0.69 5.32
C TYR A 97 -1.55 0.23 6.56
N ALA A 98 -0.75 -0.82 6.42
CA ALA A 98 0.09 -1.36 7.48
C ALA A 98 1.27 -2.18 6.90
N SER A 99 2.44 -2.06 7.53
CA SER A 99 3.61 -2.86 7.19
C SER A 99 3.29 -4.35 7.32
N LEU A 100 3.79 -5.18 6.41
CA LEU A 100 3.77 -6.62 6.56
C LEU A 100 4.88 -7.10 7.51
N TYR A 101 5.80 -6.26 7.95
CA TYR A 101 6.65 -6.55 9.10
C TYR A 101 5.90 -6.21 10.40
N ASP A 102 6.32 -6.77 11.53
CA ASP A 102 5.64 -6.59 12.83
C ASP A 102 6.62 -6.63 13.99
N GLY A 103 6.18 -6.13 15.14
CA GLY A 103 7.02 -5.95 16.32
C GLY A 103 8.01 -4.79 16.20
N GLU A 104 8.72 -4.50 17.29
CA GLU A 104 9.68 -3.40 17.33
C GLU A 104 10.84 -3.57 16.35
N GLN A 105 11.26 -4.81 16.10
CA GLN A 105 12.28 -5.10 15.09
C GLN A 105 11.80 -4.78 13.67
N GLY A 106 10.50 -4.94 13.39
CA GLY A 106 9.92 -4.57 12.10
C GLY A 106 9.93 -3.06 11.87
N ARG A 107 9.73 -2.26 12.92
CA ARG A 107 9.72 -0.78 12.84
C ARG A 107 11.07 -0.20 12.42
N ALA A 108 12.17 -0.89 12.71
CA ALA A 108 13.50 -0.49 12.25
C ALA A 108 13.66 -0.54 10.72
N TYR A 109 12.69 -1.14 10.01
CA TYR A 109 12.69 -1.29 8.56
C TYR A 109 11.48 -0.61 7.91
N ASP A 110 10.79 0.30 8.60
CA ASP A 110 9.57 0.95 8.07
C ASP A 110 9.83 1.67 6.73
N ASP A 111 11.02 2.23 6.53
CA ASP A 111 11.43 2.88 5.28
C ASP A 111 11.62 1.92 4.10
N VAL A 112 11.82 0.62 4.36
CA VAL A 112 12.11 -0.41 3.36
C VAL A 112 11.16 -1.61 3.43
N ALA A 113 10.09 -1.52 4.20
CA ALA A 113 9.14 -2.61 4.40
C ALA A 113 8.13 -2.72 3.25
N PRO A 114 7.61 -3.93 2.98
CA PRO A 114 6.40 -4.09 2.19
C PRO A 114 5.17 -3.68 3.02
N TYR A 115 4.30 -2.85 2.45
CA TYR A 115 3.06 -2.37 3.07
C TYR A 115 1.84 -2.93 2.36
N LEU A 116 0.88 -3.46 3.12
CA LEU A 116 -0.46 -3.71 2.60
C LEU A 116 -1.27 -2.42 2.72
N VAL A 117 -1.98 -2.04 1.66
CA VAL A 117 -2.96 -0.94 1.64
C VAL A 117 -4.29 -1.42 1.05
N GLN A 118 -5.41 -0.95 1.60
CA GLN A 118 -6.74 -1.15 1.01
C GLN A 118 -7.08 0.04 0.12
N LEU A 119 -7.17 -0.19 -1.19
CA LEU A 119 -7.33 0.86 -2.19
C LEU A 119 -8.79 1.24 -2.36
N ARG A 120 -9.19 2.36 -1.74
CA ARG A 120 -10.58 2.81 -1.74
C ARG A 120 -10.93 3.52 -3.05
N ALA A 121 -12.20 3.42 -3.44
CA ALA A 121 -12.71 4.01 -4.68
C ALA A 121 -12.76 5.54 -4.63
N ASP A 122 -12.82 6.11 -3.44
CA ASP A 122 -12.89 7.55 -3.17
C ASP A 122 -11.52 8.18 -2.88
N SER A 123 -10.44 7.40 -2.87
CA SER A 123 -9.07 7.92 -2.76
C SER A 123 -8.38 7.97 -4.12
N GLY A 124 -7.53 8.99 -4.31
CA GLY A 124 -6.64 9.11 -5.48
C GLY A 124 -5.51 8.07 -5.51
N LEU A 125 -5.25 7.37 -4.40
CA LEU A 125 -4.03 6.55 -4.23
C LEU A 125 -3.82 5.50 -5.33
N LEU A 126 -4.86 4.77 -5.72
CA LEU A 126 -4.76 3.77 -6.81
C LEU A 126 -4.23 4.42 -8.10
N GLN A 127 -4.75 5.59 -8.45
CA GLN A 127 -4.33 6.29 -9.65
C GLN A 127 -2.87 6.70 -9.55
N ARG A 128 -2.45 7.28 -8.41
CA ARG A 128 -1.05 7.72 -8.21
C ARG A 128 -0.07 6.54 -8.25
N LEU A 129 -0.39 5.44 -7.58
CA LEU A 129 0.46 4.23 -7.57
C LEU A 129 0.63 3.63 -8.97
N VAL A 130 -0.45 3.56 -9.77
CA VAL A 130 -0.37 2.99 -11.12
C VAL A 130 0.28 3.96 -12.10
N GLU A 131 -0.07 5.25 -12.06
CA GLU A 131 0.46 6.22 -13.02
C GLU A 131 1.94 6.56 -12.79
N GLU A 132 2.41 6.57 -11.54
CA GLU A 132 3.82 6.86 -11.20
C GLU A 132 4.68 5.61 -11.05
N GLY A 133 4.11 4.46 -10.67
CA GLY A 133 4.87 3.28 -10.26
C GLY A 133 4.83 2.09 -11.21
N TRP A 134 3.90 2.06 -12.16
CA TRP A 134 3.76 0.94 -13.09
C TRP A 134 4.87 0.97 -14.15
N GLY A 135 5.71 -0.05 -14.14
CA GLY A 135 6.96 -0.22 -14.87
C GLY A 135 8.19 -0.21 -13.97
N ASP A 136 8.06 0.27 -12.72
CA ASP A 136 9.17 0.48 -11.78
C ASP A 136 9.13 -0.49 -10.58
N ALA A 137 8.35 -1.56 -10.68
CA ALA A 137 8.26 -2.65 -9.72
C ALA A 137 7.89 -2.20 -8.30
N TRP A 138 7.00 -1.20 -8.17
CA TRP A 138 6.54 -0.70 -6.87
C TRP A 138 5.76 -1.71 -6.05
N GLY A 139 5.19 -2.74 -6.66
CA GLY A 139 4.47 -3.77 -5.93
C GLY A 139 3.49 -4.58 -6.76
N ILE A 140 2.60 -5.26 -6.05
CA ILE A 140 1.52 -6.07 -6.63
C ILE A 140 0.16 -5.59 -6.13
N TYR A 141 -0.88 -5.88 -6.91
CA TYR A 141 -2.27 -5.58 -6.58
C TYR A 141 -3.02 -6.88 -6.33
N VAL A 142 -3.91 -6.88 -5.35
CA VAL A 142 -4.58 -8.08 -4.86
C VAL A 142 -6.08 -7.85 -4.79
N GLU A 143 -6.85 -8.74 -5.42
CA GLU A 143 -8.29 -8.80 -5.22
C GLU A 143 -8.62 -9.82 -4.14
N SER A 144 -9.40 -9.42 -3.13
CA SER A 144 -9.93 -10.33 -2.12
C SER A 144 -11.20 -9.77 -1.51
N ALA A 145 -12.18 -10.66 -1.25
CA ALA A 145 -13.35 -10.35 -0.43
C ALA A 145 -13.09 -10.40 1.09
N ARG A 146 -11.87 -10.71 1.52
CA ARG A 146 -11.51 -10.76 2.94
C ARG A 146 -11.25 -9.35 3.49
N GLU A 147 -11.44 -9.20 4.80
CA GLU A 147 -11.10 -7.99 5.55
C GLU A 147 -9.59 -7.73 5.58
N PHE A 148 -9.20 -6.46 5.69
CA PHE A 148 -7.81 -5.99 5.68
C PHE A 148 -6.88 -6.79 6.61
N VAL A 149 -7.29 -7.03 7.85
CA VAL A 149 -6.50 -7.79 8.84
C VAL A 149 -6.26 -9.23 8.39
N ALA A 150 -7.25 -9.87 7.77
CA ALA A 150 -7.13 -11.24 7.27
C ALA A 150 -6.22 -11.31 6.04
N VAL A 151 -6.30 -10.33 5.13
CA VAL A 151 -5.39 -10.20 3.98
C VAL A 151 -3.96 -9.97 4.44
N ARG A 152 -3.73 -9.06 5.39
CA ARG A 152 -2.41 -8.80 5.97
C ARG A 152 -1.81 -10.06 6.60
N ARG A 153 -2.59 -10.76 7.42
CA ARG A 153 -2.14 -11.99 8.07
C ARG A 153 -1.80 -13.09 7.06
N HIS A 154 -2.61 -13.22 6.00
CA HIS A 154 -2.36 -14.18 4.92
C HIS A 154 -1.01 -13.94 4.26
N PHE A 155 -0.74 -12.71 3.83
CA PHE A 155 0.51 -12.40 3.13
C PHE A 155 1.75 -12.47 4.02
N ARG A 156 1.61 -12.12 5.31
CA ARG A 156 2.69 -12.23 6.30
C ARG A 156 3.28 -13.63 6.43
N GLN A 157 2.47 -14.68 6.29
CA GLN A 157 2.97 -16.05 6.46
C GLN A 157 3.95 -16.47 5.36
N PHE A 158 3.90 -15.80 4.20
CA PHE A 158 4.76 -16.09 3.06
C PHE A 158 6.03 -15.25 3.01
N LEU A 159 6.29 -14.35 3.96
CA LEU A 159 7.49 -13.50 3.94
C LEU A 159 8.80 -14.27 4.09
N MET A 160 8.76 -15.47 4.68
CA MET A 160 9.94 -16.26 5.00
C MET A 160 9.75 -17.71 4.58
N VAL A 161 10.59 -18.18 3.66
CA VAL A 161 10.57 -19.55 3.14
C VAL A 161 11.85 -20.31 3.53
N GLU A 162 11.75 -21.63 3.55
CA GLU A 162 12.91 -22.51 3.68
C GLU A 162 13.33 -22.95 2.28
N ALA A 163 14.58 -22.68 1.91
CA ALA A 163 15.14 -23.12 0.64
C ALA A 163 15.94 -24.40 0.85
N GLU A 164 15.86 -25.31 -0.13
CA GLU A 164 16.53 -26.60 -0.05
C GLU A 164 18.05 -26.42 -0.02
N GLY A 165 18.71 -26.96 1.01
CA GLY A 165 20.15 -26.80 1.24
C GLY A 165 20.56 -25.55 2.01
N GLU A 166 19.62 -24.66 2.37
CA GLU A 166 19.89 -23.47 3.18
C GLU A 166 19.61 -23.77 4.66
N ALA A 167 20.57 -23.44 5.53
CA ALA A 167 20.42 -23.65 6.98
C ALA A 167 19.50 -22.62 7.65
N HIS A 168 19.12 -21.56 6.95
CA HIS A 168 18.35 -20.44 7.48
C HIS A 168 17.17 -20.09 6.56
N ARG A 169 16.13 -19.51 7.15
CA ARG A 169 14.96 -19.03 6.40
C ARG A 169 15.36 -17.82 5.56
N LEU A 170 14.89 -17.77 4.32
CA LEU A 170 15.13 -16.69 3.38
C LEU A 170 13.89 -15.79 3.25
N PHE A 171 14.12 -14.49 3.02
CA PHE A 171 13.05 -13.56 2.70
C PHE A 171 12.50 -13.83 1.31
N PHE A 172 11.21 -14.15 1.23
CA PHE A 172 10.51 -14.33 -0.03
C PHE A 172 9.77 -13.05 -0.41
N ARG A 173 10.41 -12.27 -1.28
CA ARG A 173 9.88 -10.99 -1.80
C ARG A 173 8.83 -11.21 -2.89
N TYR A 174 7.80 -12.02 -2.63
CA TYR A 174 6.74 -12.30 -3.60
C TYR A 174 6.00 -11.04 -4.08
N TYR A 175 6.11 -9.93 -3.35
CA TYR A 175 5.53 -8.63 -3.71
C TYR A 175 6.38 -7.82 -4.69
N ASP A 176 7.59 -8.26 -5.03
CA ASP A 176 8.33 -7.72 -6.17
C ASP A 176 7.81 -8.38 -7.46
N PRO A 177 7.31 -7.61 -8.46
CA PRO A 177 6.77 -8.17 -9.70
C PRO A 177 7.70 -9.12 -10.46
N ARG A 178 9.03 -8.95 -10.37
CA ARG A 178 10.00 -9.88 -10.98
C ARG A 178 10.04 -11.23 -10.27
N VAL A 179 10.00 -11.20 -8.94
CA VAL A 179 9.96 -12.41 -8.12
C VAL A 179 8.61 -13.10 -8.30
N MET A 180 7.51 -12.33 -8.28
CA MET A 180 6.16 -12.85 -8.54
C MET A 180 6.06 -13.51 -9.92
N HIS A 181 6.62 -12.89 -10.97
CA HIS A 181 6.64 -13.46 -12.32
C HIS A 181 7.34 -14.82 -12.34
N ALA A 182 8.55 -14.91 -11.76
CA ALA A 182 9.30 -16.16 -11.72
C ALA A 182 8.57 -17.23 -10.89
N PHE A 183 8.04 -16.85 -9.73
CA PHE A 183 7.28 -17.74 -8.85
C PHE A 183 6.00 -18.28 -9.51
N ALA A 184 5.20 -17.40 -10.12
CA ALA A 184 3.95 -17.78 -10.78
C ALA A 184 4.15 -18.80 -11.92
N ALA A 185 5.35 -18.84 -12.51
CA ALA A 185 5.73 -19.77 -13.57
C ALA A 185 6.22 -21.14 -13.07
N THR A 186 6.70 -21.23 -11.83
CA THR A 186 7.36 -22.44 -11.29
C THR A 186 6.59 -23.11 -10.14
N ILE A 187 5.59 -22.44 -9.59
CA ILE A 187 4.80 -22.91 -8.46
C ILE A 187 4.00 -24.19 -8.79
N THR A 188 3.95 -25.13 -7.84
CA THR A 188 3.11 -26.34 -7.94
C THR A 188 1.62 -26.01 -7.77
N PRO A 189 0.69 -26.88 -8.25
CA PRO A 189 -0.74 -26.70 -8.03
C PRO A 189 -1.13 -26.57 -6.55
N GLU A 190 -0.47 -27.33 -5.67
CA GLU A 190 -0.70 -27.32 -4.23
C GLU A 190 -0.27 -26.00 -3.61
N GLN A 191 0.94 -25.52 -3.93
CA GLN A 191 1.44 -24.23 -3.48
C GLN A 191 0.59 -23.07 -4.03
N ARG A 192 0.10 -23.16 -5.28
CA ARG A 192 -0.81 -22.16 -5.85
C ARG A 192 -2.10 -22.08 -5.05
N LYS A 193 -2.71 -23.23 -4.75
CA LYS A 193 -3.92 -23.31 -3.93
C LYS A 193 -3.73 -22.70 -2.55
N GLU A 194 -2.58 -22.96 -1.92
CA GLU A 194 -2.23 -22.38 -0.61
C GLU A 194 -2.01 -20.87 -0.70
N PHE A 195 -1.20 -20.41 -1.66
CA PHE A 195 -0.85 -19.00 -1.83
C PHE A 195 -2.06 -18.13 -2.19
N LEU A 196 -2.99 -18.67 -2.99
CA LEU A 196 -4.23 -17.99 -3.37
C LEU A 196 -5.42 -18.29 -2.44
N ALA A 197 -5.20 -18.93 -1.29
CA ALA A 197 -6.31 -19.27 -0.39
C ALA A 197 -7.05 -18.02 0.10
N GLY A 198 -8.23 -17.77 -0.48
CA GLY A 198 -9.07 -16.58 -0.23
C GLY A 198 -8.55 -15.29 -0.85
N ILE A 199 -7.72 -15.42 -1.88
CA ILE A 199 -7.30 -14.36 -2.79
C ILE A 199 -7.88 -14.69 -4.16
N ASP A 200 -8.64 -13.77 -4.75
CA ASP A 200 -9.34 -14.02 -6.01
C ASP A 200 -8.38 -13.90 -7.20
N ARG A 201 -7.50 -12.89 -7.17
CA ARG A 201 -6.41 -12.73 -8.13
C ARG A 201 -5.32 -11.81 -7.58
N ILE A 202 -4.15 -11.90 -8.19
CA ILE A 202 -3.04 -10.97 -8.03
C ILE A 202 -2.72 -10.40 -9.41
N VAL A 203 -2.61 -9.08 -9.51
CA VAL A 203 -2.31 -8.34 -10.72
C VAL A 203 -0.98 -7.63 -10.53
N PHE A 204 -0.07 -7.76 -11.47
CA PHE A 204 1.26 -7.18 -11.40
C PHE A 204 1.82 -6.95 -12.81
N GLU A 205 2.87 -6.16 -12.90
CA GLU A 205 3.55 -5.90 -14.16
C GLU A 205 4.50 -7.05 -14.51
N ARG A 206 4.54 -7.40 -15.79
CA ARG A 206 5.53 -8.31 -16.32
C ARG A 206 6.89 -7.62 -16.38
N PRO A 207 7.98 -8.28 -15.96
CA PRO A 207 9.33 -7.76 -16.17
C PRO A 207 9.58 -7.37 -17.63
N ASP A 208 10.42 -6.35 -17.84
CA ASP A 208 10.90 -5.81 -19.12
C ASP A 208 9.85 -5.12 -20.02
N THR A 209 8.61 -5.62 -20.03
CA THR A 209 7.53 -5.10 -20.89
C THR A 209 6.54 -4.22 -20.14
N ALA A 210 6.55 -4.28 -18.80
CA ALA A 210 5.53 -3.74 -17.91
C ALA A 210 4.10 -4.22 -18.24
N ALA A 211 3.93 -5.22 -19.11
CA ALA A 211 2.61 -5.67 -19.54
C ALA A 211 1.83 -6.22 -18.35
N LEU A 212 0.52 -5.98 -18.33
CA LEU A 212 -0.34 -6.49 -17.28
C LEU A 212 -0.31 -8.03 -17.25
N GLN A 213 -0.02 -8.58 -16.08
CA GLN A 213 -0.10 -10.00 -15.79
C GLN A 213 -1.05 -10.24 -14.62
N THR A 214 -1.87 -11.29 -14.77
CA THR A 214 -2.81 -11.73 -13.74
C THR A 214 -2.44 -13.15 -13.33
N PHE A 215 -2.42 -13.39 -12.03
CA PHE A 215 -2.24 -14.68 -11.40
C PHE A 215 -3.48 -15.01 -10.56
N SER A 216 -4.16 -16.08 -10.93
CA SER A 216 -5.36 -16.61 -10.27
C SER A 216 -5.26 -18.13 -10.19
N MET A 217 -6.28 -18.76 -9.59
CA MET A 217 -6.45 -20.22 -9.67
C MET A 217 -6.49 -20.71 -11.12
#